data_AF-A0A7U7I8P0-F1
#
_entry.id   AF-A0A7U7I8P0-F1
#
_cell.length_a   1.000
_cell.length_b   1.000
_cell.length_c   1.000
_cell.angle_alpha   90.00
_cell.angle_beta   90.00
_cell.angle_gamma   90.00
#
_symmetry.space_group_name_H-M   'P 1'
#
loop_
_entity.id
_entity.type
_entity.pdbx_description
1 polymer ?
#
loop_
_entity_poly.entity_id
_entity_poly.type
_entity_poly.pdbx_seq_one_letter_code
_entity_poly.pdbx_strand_id
1 'polypeptide(L)' 'MEWFKGSALRPYLAPLSPKERQEFLADYQQAITLEYPEFEDGTVLLPFPRLFLVATR' A
#
# COMPACT_ATOMS: atom_id res chain seq x y z
N MET A 1 3.03 -5.78 5.95
CA MET A 1 1.99 -4.86 5.41
C MET A 1 1.61 -3.67 6.32
N GLU A 2 2.19 -3.53 7.53
CA GLU A 2 1.97 -2.33 8.37
C GLU A 2 2.35 -0.99 7.69
N TRP A 3 3.20 -1.06 6.67
CA TRP A 3 3.98 0.05 6.15
C TRP A 3 3.17 0.84 5.11
N PHE A 4 2.16 0.20 4.49
CA PHE A 4 1.23 0.79 3.52
C PHE A 4 -0.02 1.42 4.18
N LYS A 5 -0.37 0.96 5.39
CA LYS A 5 -1.49 1.50 6.17
C LYS A 5 -1.27 2.97 6.59
N GLY A 6 -0.01 3.42 6.66
CA GLY A 6 0.37 4.69 7.27
C GLY A 6 0.12 5.97 6.47
N SER A 7 0.08 5.92 5.12
CA SER A 7 0.05 7.15 4.30
C SER A 7 -0.99 7.16 3.18
N ALA A 8 -1.15 6.07 2.42
CA ALA A 8 -2.02 6.03 1.24
C ALA A 8 -3.45 5.54 1.53
N LEU A 9 -3.61 4.61 2.48
CA LEU A 9 -4.90 3.97 2.74
C LEU A 9 -5.81 4.74 3.70
N ARG A 10 -5.27 5.71 4.43
CA ARG A 10 -6.02 6.50 5.42
C ARG A 10 -7.33 7.11 4.89
N PRO A 11 -7.40 7.74 3.69
CA PRO A 11 -8.67 8.26 3.17
C PRO A 11 -9.71 7.17 2.86
N TYR A 12 -9.28 5.95 2.53
CA TYR A 12 -10.17 4.82 2.24
C TYR A 12 -10.67 4.15 3.53
N LEU A 13 -9.84 4.10 4.57
CA LEU A 13 -10.18 3.51 5.86
C LEU A 13 -10.99 4.47 6.75
N ALA A 14 -10.82 5.78 6.59
CA ALA A 14 -11.49 6.80 7.39
C ALA A 14 -13.02 6.67 7.44
N PRO A 15 -13.75 6.49 6.32
CA PRO A 15 -15.21 6.40 6.34
C PRO A 15 -15.76 5.05 6.85
N LEU A 16 -14.90 4.03 7.00
CA LEU A 16 -15.33 2.66 7.32
C LEU A 16 -15.47 2.43 8.82
N SER A 17 -16.47 1.63 9.21
CA SER A 17 -16.60 1.07 10.55
C SER A 17 -15.46 0.09 10.87
N PRO A 18 -15.23 -0.27 12.15
CA PRO A 18 -14.18 -1.22 12.51
C PRO A 18 -14.26 -2.57 11.77
N LYS A 19 -15.48 -3.07 11.55
CA LYS A 19 -15.71 -4.33 10.83
C LYS A 19 -15.36 -4.20 9.35
N GLU A 20 -15.87 -3.18 8.69
CA GLU A 20 -15.59 -2.92 7.27
C GLU A 20 -14.10 -2.64 7.02
N ARG A 21 -13.38 -2.01 7.97
CA ARG A 21 -11.92 -1.86 7.88
C ARG A 21 -11.21 -3.20 7.87
N GLN A 22 -11.64 -4.15 8.68
CA GLN A 22 -11.04 -5.47 8.75
C GLN A 22 -11.27 -6.25 7.45
N GLU A 23 -12.50 -6.20 6.93
CA GLU A 23 -12.88 -6.82 5.65
C GLU A 23 -12.09 -6.19 4.49
N PHE A 24 -12.08 -4.86 4.40
CA PHE A 24 -11.32 -4.13 3.38
C PHE A 24 -9.83 -4.48 3.39
N LEU A 25 -9.21 -4.56 4.57
CA LEU A 25 -7.79 -4.88 4.69
C LEU A 25 -7.49 -6.33 4.28
N ALA A 26 -8.40 -7.27 4.54
CA ALA A 26 -8.24 -8.65 4.11
C ALA A 26 -8.31 -8.76 2.59
N ASP A 27 -9.29 -8.12 1.96
CA ASP A 27 -9.46 -8.11 0.50
C ASP A 27 -8.29 -7.41 -0.18
N TYR A 28 -7.88 -6.25 0.36
CA TYR A 28 -6.74 -5.49 -0.15
C TYR A 28 -5.43 -6.28 -0.05
N GLN A 29 -5.23 -7.03 1.04
CA GLN A 29 -4.06 -7.89 1.20
C GLN A 29 -4.03 -9.00 0.14
N GLN A 30 -5.16 -9.64 -0.14
CA GLN A 30 -5.23 -10.68 -1.18
C GLN A 30 -4.92 -10.10 -2.56
N ALA A 31 -5.48 -8.94 -2.89
CA ALA A 31 -5.25 -8.28 -4.16
C ALA A 31 -3.77 -7.90 -4.35
N ILE A 32 -3.13 -7.33 -3.33
CA ILE A 32 -1.77 -6.80 -3.48
C ILE A 32 -0.70 -7.90 -3.50
N THR A 33 -0.93 -9.02 -2.82
CA THR A 33 0.00 -10.16 -2.85
C THR A 33 0.11 -10.78 -4.25
N LEU A 34 -0.93 -10.70 -5.07
CA LEU A 34 -0.90 -11.15 -6.46
C LEU A 34 -0.02 -10.26 -7.35
N GLU A 35 -0.06 -8.94 -7.12
CA GLU A 35 0.67 -7.96 -7.93
C GLU A 35 2.12 -7.75 -7.47
N TYR A 36 2.41 -8.02 -6.19
CA TYR A 36 3.74 -7.88 -5.59
C TYR A 36 4.15 -9.19 -4.92
N PRO A 37 4.55 -10.21 -5.70
CA PRO A 37 5.00 -11.48 -5.16
C PRO A 37 6.28 -11.32 -4.33
N GLU A 38 6.42 -12.18 -3.34
CA GLU A 38 7.65 -12.29 -2.55
C GLU A 38 8.79 -12.89 -3.37
N PHE A 39 10.02 -12.42 -3.14
CA PHE A 39 11.23 -13.07 -3.62
C PHE A 39 11.60 -14.28 -2.76
N GLU A 40 12.60 -15.04 -3.21
CA GLU A 40 13.07 -16.25 -2.52
C GLU A 40 13.53 -16.01 -1.07
N ASP A 41 13.93 -14.77 -0.74
CA ASP A 41 14.34 -14.36 0.60
C ASP A 41 13.19 -13.82 1.47
N GLY A 42 11.94 -13.90 0.99
CA GLY A 42 10.74 -13.42 1.67
C GLY A 42 10.55 -11.90 1.62
N THR A 43 11.34 -11.19 0.82
CA THR A 43 11.17 -9.74 0.63
C THR A 43 10.19 -9.42 -0.50
N VAL A 44 9.59 -8.23 -0.47
CA VAL A 44 8.67 -7.74 -1.50
C VAL A 44 9.19 -6.42 -2.07
N LEU A 45 9.27 -6.29 -3.40
CA LEU A 45 9.61 -5.03 -4.05
C LEU A 45 8.38 -4.13 -4.19
N LEU A 46 8.34 -3.04 -3.45
CA LEU A 46 7.35 -1.99 -3.66
C LEU A 46 7.98 -0.80 -4.42
N PRO A 47 7.62 -0.56 -5.69
CA PRO A 47 8.14 0.57 -6.44
C PRO A 47 7.62 1.89 -5.86
N PHE A 48 8.53 2.85 -5.65
CA PHE A 48 8.19 4.20 -5.20
C PHE A 48 8.70 5.22 -6.23
N PRO A 49 7.98 5.42 -7.35
CA PRO A 49 8.39 6.35 -8.39
C PRO A 49 8.40 7.78 -7.83
N ARG A 50 9.52 8.49 -8.02
CA ARG A 50 9.70 9.88 -7.55
C ARG A 50 9.93 10.79 -8.74
N LEU A 51 9.14 11.86 -8.81
CA LEU A 51 9.39 12.96 -9.73
C LEU A 51 10.36 13.95 -9.07
N PHE A 52 11.43 14.29 -9.77
CA PHE A 52 12.35 15.34 -9.38
C PHE A 52 12.30 16.46 -10.43
N LEU A 53 12.20 17.71 -9.97
CA LEU A 53 12.13 18.89 -10.82
C LEU A 53 13.19 19.88 -10.35
N VAL A 54 13.97 20.42 -11.28
CA VAL A 54 14.96 21.47 -11.03
C VAL A 54 14.67 22.61 -11.99
N ALA A 55 14.35 23.78 -11.43
CA ALA A 55 14.18 25.01 -12.19
C ALA A 55 15.46 25.85 -12.09
N THR A 56 15.92 26.36 -13.22
CA THR A 56 17.03 27.31 -13.32
C THR A 56 16.54 28.60 -13.98
N ARG A 57 17.29 29.69 -13.83
CA ARG A 57 16.89 31.04 -14.23
C ARG A 57 16.69 31.19 -15.74
#